data_AF-A0A2H5FP54-F1
#
_entry.id   AF-A0A2H5FP54-F1
#
_cell.length_a   1.000
_cell.length_b   1.000
_cell.length_c   1.000
_cell.angle_alpha   90.00
_cell.angle_beta   90.00
_cell.angle_gamma   90.00
#
_symmetry.space_group_name_H-M   'P 1'
#
loop_
_entity.id
_entity.type
_entity.pdbx_description
1 polymer ?
#
loop_
_entity_poly.entity_id
_entity_poly.type
_entity_poly.pdbx_seq_one_letter_code
_entity_poly.pdbx_strand_id
1 'polypeptide(L)'
;MRNKANKEQFVLSVIIYLLSSVAIALPLVTITPQDYTYHDQAVASGTSLTVPYTITNNTPATLYQVMASDLPKGVTSSVCPILISGSSCTLNLTIPASLTKGHKEIRSRFKVCVRKNEGCTLVSSANQLDINILSNSTFIAISDMHVDYFKAPPITYGDDTDLTLWNYTLDKITSLIKEQSPAFIVFTGDVPAHGPWPNVNPNQAQDIMTVLTSLSGLPAISANNLPVFYAFGNNDSLVSDYGEFFDAANNRNLFYLDPTHNWPALNTNPDCSVSPTFACTYTTTLPMPPEHAEDMAHAQSQGYYSAYPLGSNVPFRLISLNSVIFSRDYLPLQAPPTPQLAEAQTEMDWLSNQLAFAEANKESVYIIMHIPVGMDAFYNSDHHDMWNTTLHLNNGLLFRDAFLALMTQYKSTIRAVVSAHTHEDELRALYPDQALMNMEVLDVGVPGVTPNHFNNPGVQVYLYDNTFQLTEAKTYYTTPNPSGWKSYSFQNDYACKKNSTLFSCVSTNILPQLPAWKLEPQPIVGNPYEMNYPVRNSGYNPSPFSSWLAILDTIQVVPIQ
;
A
#
# COMPACT_ATOMS: atom_id res chain seq x y z
N MET A 1 23.96 70.90 26.55
CA MET A 1 22.87 69.90 26.63
C MET A 1 22.34 69.71 25.22
N ARG A 2 22.65 68.58 24.57
CA ARG A 2 21.70 67.45 24.33
C ARG A 2 20.40 67.91 23.65
N ASN A 3 19.86 67.28 22.62
CA ASN A 3 20.21 66.14 21.76
C ASN A 3 19.01 65.96 20.81
N LYS A 4 19.17 65.15 19.76
CA LYS A 4 18.08 64.43 19.06
C LYS A 4 17.11 65.24 18.18
N ALA A 5 17.59 65.63 17.00
CA ALA A 5 16.83 65.53 15.76
C ALA A 5 17.89 65.43 14.65
N ASN A 6 18.09 64.25 14.06
CA ASN A 6 18.86 64.00 12.82
C ASN A 6 19.30 62.53 12.62
N LYS A 7 18.83 61.56 13.44
CA LYS A 7 19.16 60.14 13.23
C LYS A 7 18.09 59.31 12.50
N GLU A 8 16.87 59.79 12.33
CA GLU A 8 15.82 58.99 11.64
C GLU A 8 15.70 59.30 10.14
N GLN A 9 16.04 60.50 9.68
CA GLN A 9 16.03 60.83 8.25
C GLN A 9 17.22 60.25 7.46
N PHE A 10 18.33 59.92 8.12
CA PHE A 10 19.50 59.33 7.45
C PHE A 10 19.42 57.80 7.29
N VAL A 11 18.60 57.12 8.09
CA VAL A 11 18.45 55.65 8.00
C VAL A 11 17.42 55.27 6.93
N LEU A 12 16.39 56.09 6.70
CA LEU A 12 15.40 55.82 5.65
C LEU A 12 15.94 56.04 4.22
N SER A 13 16.82 57.04 4.02
CA SER A 13 17.43 57.30 2.71
C SER A 13 18.52 56.30 2.34
N VAL A 14 19.21 55.70 3.33
CA VAL A 14 20.24 54.67 3.07
C VAL A 14 19.62 53.31 2.79
N ILE A 15 18.47 52.97 3.38
CA ILE A 15 17.76 51.71 3.07
C ILE A 15 17.11 51.78 1.67
N ILE A 16 16.60 52.93 1.25
CA ILE A 16 16.02 53.11 -0.10
C ILE A 16 17.10 53.17 -1.20
N TYR A 17 18.32 53.61 -0.89
CA TYR A 17 19.46 53.59 -1.83
C TYR A 17 20.22 52.25 -1.87
N LEU A 18 20.09 51.39 -0.85
CA LEU A 18 20.63 50.01 -0.88
C LEU A 18 19.68 48.97 -1.49
N LEU A 19 18.43 49.35 -1.78
CA LEU A 19 17.44 48.52 -2.48
C LEU A 19 17.34 48.80 -3.99
N SER A 20 18.16 49.69 -4.53
CA SER A 20 18.13 50.07 -5.95
C SER A 20 19.49 49.88 -6.64
N SER A 21 20.05 48.67 -6.61
CA SER A 21 21.03 48.17 -7.62
C SER A 21 21.63 46.79 -7.30
N VAL A 22 20.89 45.87 -6.68
CA VAL A 22 21.10 44.46 -7.01
C VAL A 22 20.17 44.16 -8.18
N ALA A 23 20.60 44.55 -9.38
CA ALA A 23 20.06 43.93 -10.57
C ALA A 23 20.48 42.46 -10.48
N ILE A 24 19.61 41.63 -9.91
CA ILE A 24 19.71 40.19 -10.03
C ILE A 24 19.66 39.96 -11.53
N ALA A 25 20.81 39.66 -12.14
CA ALA A 25 20.88 39.32 -13.54
C ALA A 25 19.95 38.12 -13.73
N LEU A 26 18.74 38.39 -14.24
CA LEU A 26 17.80 37.34 -14.55
C LEU A 26 18.52 36.38 -15.51
N PRO A 27 18.49 35.07 -15.24
CA PRO A 27 19.18 34.13 -16.09
C PRO A 27 18.64 34.27 -17.52
N LEU A 28 19.57 34.34 -18.48
CA LEU A 28 19.26 34.51 -19.90
C LEU A 28 18.23 33.46 -20.39
N VAL A 29 18.26 32.28 -19.77
CA VAL A 29 17.29 31.21 -19.96
C VAL A 29 16.77 30.75 -18.59
N THR A 30 15.44 30.65 -18.42
CA THR A 30 14.84 30.01 -17.24
C THR A 30 14.68 28.52 -17.50
N ILE A 31 15.01 27.71 -16.50
CA ILE A 31 14.86 26.26 -16.52
C ILE A 31 13.95 25.90 -15.35
N THR A 32 12.78 25.36 -15.64
CA THR A 32 11.79 24.97 -14.63
C THR A 32 11.46 23.49 -14.80
N PRO A 33 11.64 22.64 -13.77
CA PRO A 33 11.09 21.28 -13.80
C PRO A 33 9.58 21.34 -14.06
N GLN A 34 9.04 20.50 -14.94
CA GLN A 34 7.58 20.51 -15.19
C GLN A 34 6.77 19.94 -14.02
N ASP A 35 7.38 19.06 -13.21
CA ASP A 35 6.81 18.57 -11.96
C ASP A 35 7.71 18.97 -10.79
N TYR A 36 7.16 19.72 -9.83
CA TYR A 36 7.85 20.07 -8.58
C TYR A 36 8.16 18.85 -7.69
N THR A 37 7.65 17.66 -8.05
CA THR A 37 7.70 16.44 -7.24
C THR A 37 8.90 15.54 -7.50
N TYR A 38 9.68 15.72 -8.57
CA TYR A 38 10.82 14.81 -8.85
C TYR A 38 11.92 14.84 -7.78
N HIS A 39 12.03 15.92 -7.00
CA HIS A 39 12.96 15.96 -5.87
C HIS A 39 12.61 14.95 -4.75
N ASP A 40 11.36 14.47 -4.72
CA ASP A 40 10.85 13.49 -3.75
C ASP A 40 10.29 12.20 -4.40
N GLN A 41 10.34 12.08 -5.74
CA GLN A 41 9.95 10.85 -6.42
C GLN A 41 11.11 9.86 -6.45
N ALA A 42 10.91 8.76 -5.76
CA ALA A 42 11.86 7.69 -5.68
C ALA A 42 11.64 6.72 -6.86
N VAL A 43 12.70 6.39 -7.59
CA VAL A 43 12.66 5.65 -8.86
C VAL A 43 13.17 4.23 -8.66
N ALA A 44 12.41 3.21 -9.11
CA ALA A 44 12.78 1.82 -8.96
C ALA A 44 14.15 1.49 -9.59
N SER A 45 15.00 0.77 -8.85
CA SER A 45 16.31 0.34 -9.32
C SER A 45 16.21 -0.45 -10.63
N GLY A 46 17.01 -0.09 -11.64
CA GLY A 46 17.03 -0.79 -12.93
C GLY A 46 15.98 -0.31 -13.95
N THR A 47 15.23 0.76 -13.68
CA THR A 47 14.29 1.37 -14.65
C THR A 47 14.90 2.55 -15.39
N SER A 48 14.50 2.79 -16.65
CA SER A 48 14.89 4.00 -17.38
C SER A 48 13.89 5.11 -17.10
N LEU A 49 14.38 6.33 -16.79
CA LEU A 49 13.57 7.49 -16.43
C LEU A 49 13.71 8.59 -17.46
N THR A 50 12.65 9.38 -17.69
CA THR A 50 12.74 10.64 -18.44
C THR A 50 12.25 11.80 -17.57
N VAL A 51 13.08 12.82 -17.37
CA VAL A 51 12.79 13.99 -16.53
C VAL A 51 12.58 15.23 -17.43
N PRO A 52 11.36 15.78 -17.51
CA PRO A 52 11.05 16.93 -18.36
C PRO A 52 11.38 18.28 -17.68
N TYR A 53 12.05 19.16 -18.40
CA TYR A 53 12.32 20.54 -18.03
C TYR A 53 11.72 21.50 -19.05
N THR A 54 10.99 22.51 -18.59
CA THR A 54 10.61 23.66 -19.42
C THR A 54 11.78 24.62 -19.52
N ILE A 55 12.21 24.90 -20.75
CA ILE A 55 13.26 25.88 -21.06
C ILE A 55 12.61 27.10 -21.70
N THR A 56 12.77 28.27 -21.10
CA THR A 56 12.19 29.53 -21.60
C THR A 56 13.29 30.52 -21.96
N ASN A 57 13.26 31.04 -23.19
CA ASN A 57 14.21 32.07 -23.64
C ASN A 57 13.76 33.46 -23.15
N ASN A 58 14.47 34.02 -22.17
CA ASN A 58 14.21 35.37 -21.67
C ASN A 58 15.07 36.44 -22.36
N THR A 59 15.89 36.05 -23.32
CA THR A 59 16.76 36.98 -24.04
C THR A 59 16.06 37.58 -25.25
N PRO A 60 16.47 38.79 -25.68
CA PRO A 60 16.05 39.36 -26.97
C PRO A 60 16.60 38.59 -28.19
N ALA A 61 17.51 37.62 -28.01
CA ALA A 61 18.19 36.91 -29.07
C ALA A 61 17.51 35.57 -29.40
N THR A 62 17.57 35.16 -30.66
CA THR A 62 17.15 33.82 -31.09
C THR A 62 18.18 32.76 -30.68
N LEU A 63 17.73 31.71 -29.99
CA LEU A 63 18.57 30.59 -29.59
C LEU A 63 18.35 29.42 -30.55
N TYR A 64 19.43 28.85 -31.08
CA TYR A 64 19.40 27.74 -32.02
C TYR A 64 19.82 26.45 -31.33
N GLN A 65 19.03 25.38 -31.48
CA GLN A 65 19.32 24.03 -30.97
C GLN A 65 19.74 24.04 -29.50
N VAL A 66 18.74 24.17 -28.63
CA VAL A 66 18.97 24.26 -27.18
C VAL A 66 19.02 22.86 -26.60
N MET A 67 20.07 22.55 -25.84
CA MET A 67 20.28 21.21 -25.27
C MET A 67 20.92 21.29 -23.88
N ALA A 68 20.80 20.21 -23.09
CA ALA A 68 21.53 20.11 -21.84
C ALA A 68 23.01 19.77 -22.10
N SER A 69 23.84 20.25 -21.19
CA SER A 69 25.31 20.12 -21.14
C SER A 69 25.73 19.85 -19.70
N ASP A 70 26.97 19.39 -19.51
CA ASP A 70 27.48 18.93 -18.20
C ASP A 70 26.63 17.80 -17.59
N LEU A 71 26.05 16.92 -18.42
CA LEU A 71 25.23 15.80 -17.97
C LEU A 71 26.09 14.69 -17.33
N PRO A 72 25.56 13.96 -16.33
CA PRO A 72 26.19 12.75 -15.82
C PRO A 72 26.48 11.74 -16.92
N LYS A 73 27.56 10.97 -16.78
CA LYS A 73 27.94 9.93 -17.73
C LYS A 73 26.80 8.91 -17.89
N GLY A 74 26.22 8.82 -19.09
CA GLY A 74 25.14 7.90 -19.44
C GLY A 74 23.75 8.55 -19.49
N VAL A 75 23.57 9.75 -18.93
CA VAL A 75 22.33 10.53 -19.10
C VAL A 75 22.35 11.23 -20.46
N THR A 76 21.25 11.15 -21.19
CA THR A 76 21.08 11.83 -22.48
C THR A 76 20.01 12.92 -22.37
N SER A 77 19.95 13.82 -23.36
CA SER A 77 18.99 14.91 -23.41
C SER A 77 18.36 14.96 -24.80
N SER A 78 17.06 15.26 -24.86
CA SER A 78 16.45 15.74 -26.09
C SER A 78 17.00 17.12 -26.47
N VAL A 79 16.73 17.54 -27.70
CA VAL A 79 17.13 18.85 -28.23
C VAL A 79 15.87 19.67 -28.47
N CYS A 80 15.84 20.86 -27.92
CA CYS A 80 14.82 21.84 -28.22
C CYS A 80 15.09 22.52 -29.57
N PRO A 81 14.03 22.84 -30.33
CA PRO A 81 14.15 23.57 -31.59
C PRO A 81 14.57 25.03 -31.36
N ILE A 82 14.53 25.84 -32.43
CA ILE A 82 14.84 27.27 -32.36
C ILE A 82 13.86 27.97 -31.40
N LEU A 83 14.39 28.70 -30.41
CA LEU A 83 13.61 29.48 -29.46
C LEU A 83 13.79 30.98 -29.73
N ILE A 84 12.69 31.67 -30.03
CA ILE A 84 12.62 33.14 -30.06
C ILE A 84 12.35 33.71 -28.66
N SER A 85 12.55 35.01 -28.48
CA SER A 85 12.28 35.70 -27.21
C SER A 85 10.88 35.39 -26.68
N GLY A 86 10.78 34.97 -25.42
CA GLY A 86 9.53 34.62 -24.74
C GLY A 86 8.96 33.23 -25.07
N SER A 87 9.57 32.46 -25.97
CA SER A 87 9.11 31.11 -26.28
C SER A 87 9.74 30.06 -25.37
N SER A 88 9.06 28.92 -25.24
CA SER A 88 9.48 27.79 -24.40
C SER A 88 9.44 26.46 -25.13
N CYS A 89 10.21 25.49 -24.65
CA CYS A 89 10.17 24.09 -25.09
C CYS A 89 10.31 23.14 -23.90
N THR A 90 9.94 21.88 -24.10
CA THR A 90 10.24 20.80 -23.16
C THR A 90 11.52 20.09 -23.57
N LEU A 91 12.49 20.09 -22.66
CA LEU A 91 13.75 19.36 -22.76
C LEU A 91 13.70 18.14 -21.83
N ASN A 92 13.87 16.94 -22.39
CA ASN A 92 13.74 15.68 -21.68
C ASN A 92 15.13 15.10 -21.39
N LEU A 93 15.47 14.92 -20.11
CA LEU A 93 16.66 14.19 -19.70
C LEU A 93 16.33 12.71 -19.53
N THR A 94 17.00 11.82 -20.27
CA THR A 94 16.80 10.37 -20.16
C THR A 94 17.91 9.73 -19.34
N ILE A 95 17.55 9.09 -18.24
CA ILE A 95 18.43 8.32 -17.37
C ILE A 95 18.22 6.83 -17.68
N PRO A 96 19.24 6.09 -18.14
CA PRO A 96 19.09 4.68 -18.47
C PRO A 96 19.02 3.78 -17.23
N ALA A 97 18.36 2.62 -17.39
CA ALA A 97 18.28 1.54 -16.41
C ALA A 97 19.63 1.12 -15.79
N SER A 98 20.72 1.20 -16.55
CA SER A 98 22.06 0.87 -16.08
C SER A 98 22.57 1.82 -15.00
N LEU A 99 22.17 3.10 -15.04
CA LEU A 99 22.52 4.10 -14.03
C LEU A 99 21.67 3.93 -12.76
N THR A 100 20.37 3.68 -12.92
CA THR A 100 19.44 3.47 -11.80
C THR A 100 19.67 2.14 -11.08
N LYS A 101 20.26 1.14 -11.73
CA LYS A 101 20.63 -0.14 -11.08
C LYS A 101 21.81 -0.02 -10.10
N GLY A 102 22.71 0.94 -10.33
CA GLY A 102 24.01 1.00 -9.65
C GLY A 102 24.15 2.06 -8.55
N HIS A 103 23.14 2.91 -8.36
CA HIS A 103 23.21 4.06 -7.46
C HIS A 103 22.00 4.10 -6.54
N LYS A 104 22.16 4.57 -5.30
CA LYS A 104 21.05 4.85 -4.37
C LYS A 104 20.44 6.24 -4.59
N GLU A 105 21.15 7.10 -5.31
CA GLU A 105 20.76 8.46 -5.61
C GLU A 105 21.58 8.94 -6.81
N ILE A 106 20.97 9.72 -7.71
CA ILE A 106 21.68 10.45 -8.77
C ILE A 106 21.54 11.93 -8.47
N ARG A 107 22.61 12.51 -7.92
CA ARG A 107 22.77 13.96 -7.75
C ARG A 107 23.76 14.51 -8.75
N SER A 108 23.31 15.45 -9.56
CA SER A 108 24.19 16.19 -10.45
C SER A 108 23.70 17.61 -10.69
N ARG A 109 24.59 18.42 -11.27
CA ARG A 109 24.23 19.71 -11.84
C ARG A 109 24.41 19.65 -13.34
N PHE A 110 23.45 20.20 -14.07
CA PHE A 110 23.54 20.35 -15.52
C PHE A 110 23.28 21.81 -15.90
N LYS A 111 23.67 22.18 -17.12
CA LYS A 111 23.41 23.51 -17.68
C LYS A 111 22.77 23.38 -19.05
N VAL A 112 22.15 24.46 -19.51
CA VAL A 112 21.66 24.56 -20.88
C VAL A 112 22.69 25.27 -21.74
N CYS A 113 22.93 24.70 -22.92
CA CYS A 113 23.74 25.32 -23.94
C CYS A 113 23.03 25.45 -25.27
N VAL A 114 23.48 26.44 -26.03
CA VAL A 114 22.95 26.80 -27.34
C VAL A 114 24.03 26.49 -28.36
N ARG A 115 23.69 25.73 -29.39
CA ARG A 115 24.62 25.39 -30.48
C ARG A 115 24.43 26.32 -31.67
N LYS A 116 25.48 27.08 -32.00
CA LYS A 116 25.57 27.82 -33.26
C LYS A 116 26.85 27.39 -33.95
N ASN A 117 26.74 26.65 -35.06
CA ASN A 117 27.85 26.17 -35.87
C ASN A 117 28.88 25.36 -35.04
N GLU A 118 28.44 24.20 -34.55
CA GLU A 118 29.22 23.18 -33.80
C GLU A 118 29.72 23.59 -32.40
N GLY A 119 29.77 24.88 -32.06
CA GLY A 119 30.13 25.37 -30.72
C GLY A 119 28.96 25.45 -29.74
N CYS A 120 29.15 25.00 -28.49
CA CYS A 120 28.19 25.07 -27.40
C CYS A 120 28.48 26.31 -26.54
N THR A 121 27.57 27.28 -26.53
CA THR A 121 27.64 28.47 -25.66
C THR A 121 26.72 28.26 -24.46
N LEU A 122 27.28 28.25 -23.25
CA LEU A 122 26.52 28.09 -22.00
C LEU A 122 25.69 29.35 -21.72
N VAL A 123 24.39 29.18 -21.44
CA VAL A 123 23.45 30.31 -21.28
C VAL A 123 22.58 30.26 -20.02
N SER A 124 22.73 29.23 -19.19
CA SER A 124 22.00 29.12 -17.92
C SER A 124 22.95 29.01 -16.72
N SER A 125 22.43 29.34 -15.54
CA SER A 125 23.00 28.84 -14.29
C SER A 125 22.92 27.31 -14.23
N ALA A 126 23.72 26.71 -13.38
CA ALA A 126 23.63 25.29 -13.08
C ALA A 126 22.26 24.99 -12.44
N ASN A 127 21.54 24.00 -12.99
CA ASN A 127 20.30 23.47 -12.45
C ASN A 127 20.57 22.10 -11.82
N GLN A 128 19.79 21.71 -10.83
CA GLN A 128 20.02 20.48 -10.05
C GLN A 128 19.16 19.34 -10.60
N LEU A 129 19.81 18.22 -10.92
CA LEU A 129 19.18 16.93 -11.12
C LEU A 129 19.36 16.14 -9.83
N ASP A 130 18.28 15.94 -9.08
CA ASP A 130 18.26 15.10 -7.88
C ASP A 130 17.23 14.00 -8.10
N ILE A 131 17.68 12.75 -8.16
CA ILE A 131 16.83 11.58 -8.30
C ILE A 131 17.16 10.64 -7.16
N ASN A 132 16.20 10.43 -6.27
CA ASN A 132 16.28 9.33 -5.31
C ASN A 132 16.03 8.04 -6.07
N ILE A 133 16.99 7.11 -6.05
CA ILE A 133 16.75 5.77 -6.56
C ILE A 133 16.29 4.97 -5.36
N LEU A 134 15.10 4.39 -5.47
CA LEU A 134 14.54 3.54 -4.44
C LEU A 134 15.55 2.45 -4.06
N SER A 135 16.12 2.61 -2.87
CA SER A 135 16.64 1.49 -2.08
C SER A 135 15.51 0.68 -1.44
N ASN A 136 14.27 1.12 -1.61
CA ASN A 136 13.07 0.58 -0.98
C ASN A 136 12.16 0.00 -2.07
N SER A 137 11.83 -1.27 -1.98
CA SER A 137 10.92 -1.89 -2.93
C SER A 137 9.46 -1.59 -2.56
N THR A 138 8.56 -1.70 -3.51
CA THR A 138 7.12 -1.36 -3.35
C THR A 138 6.23 -2.59 -3.57
N PHE A 139 5.06 -2.58 -2.94
CA PHE A 139 3.93 -3.42 -3.34
C PHE A 139 2.63 -2.61 -3.26
N ILE A 140 1.64 -3.00 -4.07
CA ILE A 140 0.28 -2.43 -4.00
C ILE A 140 -0.56 -3.33 -3.12
N ALA A 141 -1.38 -2.75 -2.26
CA ALA A 141 -2.40 -3.46 -1.49
C ALA A 141 -3.80 -2.94 -1.85
N ILE A 142 -4.71 -3.87 -2.12
CA ILE A 142 -6.11 -3.60 -2.46
C ILE A 142 -7.01 -4.56 -1.68
N SER A 143 -8.20 -4.11 -1.30
CA SER A 143 -9.15 -4.93 -0.55
C SER A 143 -10.59 -4.42 -0.66
N ASP A 144 -11.54 -5.27 -0.29
CA ASP A 144 -12.95 -4.94 -0.08
C ASP A 144 -13.53 -4.19 -1.29
N MET A 145 -13.44 -4.87 -2.44
CA MET A 145 -13.95 -4.34 -3.70
C MET A 145 -15.45 -4.18 -3.64
N HIS A 146 -16.14 -5.18 -3.08
CA HIS A 146 -17.60 -5.32 -3.05
C HIS A 146 -18.26 -4.79 -4.32
N VAL A 147 -17.86 -5.33 -5.46
CA VAL A 147 -18.46 -4.95 -6.74
C VAL A 147 -19.89 -5.46 -6.76
N ASP A 148 -20.84 -4.58 -7.07
CA ASP A 148 -22.19 -4.94 -7.49
C ASP A 148 -22.29 -4.63 -8.99
N TYR A 149 -22.18 -5.68 -9.81
CA TYR A 149 -22.24 -5.57 -11.27
C TYR A 149 -23.54 -4.91 -11.75
N PHE A 150 -24.63 -5.05 -10.99
CA PHE A 150 -25.95 -4.56 -11.35
C PHE A 150 -26.30 -3.21 -10.70
N LYS A 151 -25.42 -2.65 -9.86
CA LYS A 151 -25.62 -1.34 -9.25
C LYS A 151 -25.58 -0.23 -10.30
N ALA A 152 -26.65 0.57 -10.35
CA ALA A 152 -26.72 1.70 -11.24
C ALA A 152 -25.91 2.90 -10.69
N PRO A 153 -25.04 3.53 -11.49
CA PRO A 153 -24.36 4.76 -11.10
C PRO A 153 -25.30 5.98 -11.08
N PRO A 154 -24.98 7.05 -10.33
CA PRO A 154 -23.84 7.15 -9.42
C PRO A 154 -24.15 6.56 -8.05
N ILE A 155 -23.16 5.90 -7.44
CA ILE A 155 -23.22 5.50 -6.03
C ILE A 155 -22.89 6.65 -5.06
N THR A 156 -23.29 6.47 -3.81
CA THR A 156 -23.02 7.35 -2.68
C THR A 156 -22.38 6.59 -1.51
N TYR A 157 -22.02 7.28 -0.43
CA TYR A 157 -21.57 6.57 0.78
C TYR A 157 -22.69 5.69 1.34
N GLY A 158 -22.34 4.49 1.79
CA GLY A 158 -23.33 3.46 2.19
C GLY A 158 -23.73 2.52 1.06
N ASP A 159 -23.31 2.78 -0.18
CA ASP A 159 -23.49 1.87 -1.31
C ASP A 159 -22.24 1.02 -1.55
N ASP A 160 -22.44 -0.17 -2.12
CA ASP A 160 -21.35 -0.97 -2.69
C ASP A 160 -20.85 -0.42 -4.02
N THR A 161 -19.68 -0.90 -4.45
CA THR A 161 -18.96 -0.42 -5.63
C THR A 161 -19.72 -0.73 -6.92
N ASP A 162 -20.13 0.31 -7.65
CA ASP A 162 -20.64 0.16 -9.02
C ASP A 162 -19.49 -0.03 -10.04
N LEU A 163 -19.85 -0.37 -11.28
CA LEU A 163 -18.87 -0.54 -12.36
C LEU A 163 -18.14 0.77 -12.74
N THR A 164 -18.66 1.95 -12.38
CA THR A 164 -17.99 3.22 -12.66
C THR A 164 -16.79 3.38 -11.71
N LEU A 165 -17.00 3.21 -10.40
CA LEU A 165 -15.93 3.25 -9.41
C LEU A 165 -14.95 2.08 -9.60
N TRP A 166 -15.43 0.88 -9.94
CA TRP A 166 -14.55 -0.26 -10.20
C TRP A 166 -13.59 0.00 -11.36
N ASN A 167 -14.10 0.45 -12.52
CA ASN A 167 -13.25 0.79 -13.66
C ASN A 167 -12.28 1.93 -13.34
N TYR A 168 -12.73 2.93 -12.57
CA TYR A 168 -11.86 4.03 -12.12
C TYR A 168 -10.73 3.55 -11.20
N THR A 169 -10.99 2.49 -10.42
CA THR A 169 -10.01 1.82 -9.57
C THR A 169 -9.01 0.99 -10.39
N LEU A 170 -9.47 0.27 -11.41
CA LEU A 170 -8.57 -0.43 -12.35
C LEU A 170 -7.62 0.53 -13.09
N ASP A 171 -8.12 1.70 -13.50
CA ASP A 171 -7.30 2.76 -14.08
C ASP A 171 -6.24 3.26 -13.09
N LYS A 172 -6.61 3.39 -11.82
CA LYS A 172 -5.65 3.78 -10.76
C LYS A 172 -4.60 2.71 -10.52
N ILE A 173 -4.99 1.45 -10.39
CA ILE A 173 -4.06 0.32 -10.25
C ILE A 173 -3.09 0.31 -11.43
N THR A 174 -3.59 0.50 -12.67
CA THR A 174 -2.77 0.60 -13.87
C THR A 174 -1.76 1.76 -13.80
N SER A 175 -2.19 2.95 -13.36
CA SER A 175 -1.31 4.11 -13.14
C SER A 175 -0.27 3.82 -12.06
N LEU A 176 -0.65 3.22 -10.94
CA LEU A 176 0.27 2.88 -9.85
C LEU A 176 1.28 1.82 -10.25
N ILE A 177 0.91 0.80 -11.02
CA ILE A 177 1.86 -0.19 -11.55
C ILE A 177 2.93 0.52 -12.39
N LYS A 178 2.52 1.46 -13.24
CA LYS A 178 3.45 2.23 -14.09
C LYS A 178 4.32 3.19 -13.28
N GLU A 179 3.74 3.91 -12.32
CA GLU A 179 4.43 4.95 -11.54
C GLU A 179 5.34 4.39 -10.46
N GLN A 180 4.91 3.30 -9.80
CA GLN A 180 5.58 2.74 -8.62
C GLN A 180 6.42 1.51 -8.94
N SER A 181 6.21 0.86 -10.11
CA SER A 181 6.87 -0.39 -10.49
C SER A 181 6.88 -1.41 -9.35
N PRO A 182 5.71 -1.76 -8.79
CA PRO A 182 5.62 -2.64 -7.63
C PRO A 182 6.21 -4.02 -7.93
N ALA A 183 6.76 -4.65 -6.91
CA ALA A 183 7.30 -6.00 -7.03
C ALA A 183 6.20 -7.07 -7.05
N PHE A 184 5.07 -6.80 -6.38
CA PHE A 184 3.89 -7.66 -6.34
C PHE A 184 2.66 -6.84 -5.91
N ILE A 185 1.48 -7.45 -5.98
CA ILE A 185 0.21 -6.95 -5.45
C ILE A 185 -0.30 -7.91 -4.38
N VAL A 186 -0.82 -7.36 -3.28
CA VAL A 186 -1.59 -8.07 -2.26
C VAL A 186 -3.06 -7.70 -2.45
N PHE A 187 -3.94 -8.70 -2.51
CA PHE A 187 -5.38 -8.55 -2.58
C PHE A 187 -6.04 -9.31 -1.43
N THR A 188 -6.48 -8.61 -0.39
CA THR A 188 -7.00 -9.20 0.84
C THR A 188 -8.51 -9.49 0.81
N GLY A 189 -9.06 -9.89 -0.33
CA GLY A 189 -10.42 -10.47 -0.41
C GLY A 189 -11.57 -9.46 -0.40
N ASP A 190 -12.77 -10.02 -0.15
CA ASP A 190 -14.09 -9.37 -0.20
C ASP A 190 -14.40 -8.73 -1.55
N VAL A 191 -14.71 -9.63 -2.48
CA VAL A 191 -14.93 -9.34 -3.88
C VAL A 191 -16.38 -8.93 -4.18
N PRO A 192 -17.41 -9.71 -3.80
CA PRO A 192 -18.77 -9.43 -4.20
C PRO A 192 -19.44 -8.43 -3.26
N ALA A 193 -20.43 -7.70 -3.78
CA ALA A 193 -21.27 -6.84 -2.98
C ALA A 193 -22.01 -7.58 -1.87
N HIS A 194 -22.31 -6.85 -0.80
CA HIS A 194 -22.94 -7.39 0.40
C HIS A 194 -24.30 -8.04 0.08
N GLY A 195 -24.52 -9.21 0.66
CA GLY A 195 -25.79 -9.94 0.59
C GLY A 195 -26.62 -9.79 1.86
N PRO A 196 -27.87 -10.28 1.86
CA PRO A 196 -28.66 -10.38 3.10
C PRO A 196 -28.11 -11.52 3.97
N TRP A 197 -27.31 -11.18 4.98
CA TRP A 197 -26.74 -12.14 5.92
C TRP A 197 -27.81 -13.13 6.47
N PRO A 198 -27.51 -14.43 6.55
CA PRO A 198 -26.23 -15.10 6.24
C PRO A 198 -26.07 -15.52 4.77
N ASN A 199 -27.00 -15.13 3.88
CA ASN A 199 -27.01 -15.60 2.51
C ASN A 199 -26.04 -14.79 1.64
N VAL A 200 -25.46 -15.46 0.66
CA VAL A 200 -24.70 -14.79 -0.41
C VAL A 200 -25.59 -13.82 -1.19
N ASN A 201 -24.97 -12.80 -1.78
CA ASN A 201 -25.63 -11.95 -2.77
C ASN A 201 -26.16 -12.81 -3.94
N PRO A 202 -27.41 -12.63 -4.40
CA PRO A 202 -27.93 -13.37 -5.55
C PRO A 202 -27.08 -13.28 -6.83
N ASN A 203 -26.30 -12.20 -6.96
CA ASN A 203 -25.41 -11.91 -8.08
C ASN A 203 -23.93 -12.22 -7.80
N GLN A 204 -23.61 -12.80 -6.64
CA GLN A 204 -22.25 -12.99 -6.13
C GLN A 204 -21.28 -13.60 -7.16
N ALA A 205 -21.70 -14.64 -7.88
CA ALA A 205 -20.84 -15.28 -8.88
C ALA A 205 -20.48 -14.32 -10.04
N GLN A 206 -21.40 -13.46 -10.45
CA GLN A 206 -21.14 -12.45 -11.48
C GLN A 206 -20.20 -11.36 -10.95
N ASP A 207 -20.38 -10.94 -9.71
CA ASP A 207 -19.55 -9.93 -9.05
C ASP A 207 -18.10 -10.44 -8.87
N ILE A 208 -17.95 -11.65 -8.33
CA ILE A 208 -16.65 -12.32 -8.19
C ILE A 208 -15.96 -12.45 -9.55
N MET A 209 -16.66 -13.00 -10.54
CA MET A 209 -16.11 -13.17 -11.89
C MET A 209 -15.64 -11.82 -12.45
N THR A 210 -16.41 -10.75 -12.24
CA THR A 210 -16.09 -9.42 -12.75
C THR A 210 -14.74 -8.93 -12.20
N VAL A 211 -14.50 -9.03 -10.90
CA VAL A 211 -13.24 -8.56 -10.31
C VAL A 211 -12.08 -9.48 -10.68
N LEU A 212 -12.22 -10.79 -10.51
CA LEU A 212 -11.12 -11.74 -10.76
C LEU A 212 -10.65 -11.66 -12.22
N THR A 213 -11.58 -11.64 -13.18
CA THR A 213 -11.23 -11.55 -14.61
C THR A 213 -10.72 -10.16 -15.02
N SER A 214 -11.19 -9.09 -14.36
CA SER A 214 -10.66 -7.74 -14.61
C SER A 214 -9.20 -7.63 -14.17
N LEU A 215 -8.82 -8.21 -13.02
CA LEU A 215 -7.46 -8.19 -12.51
C LEU A 215 -6.55 -9.16 -13.28
N SER A 216 -6.96 -10.41 -13.50
CA SER A 216 -6.16 -11.39 -14.25
C SER A 216 -5.99 -11.00 -15.73
N GLY A 217 -6.99 -10.31 -16.29
CA GLY A 217 -6.97 -9.76 -17.64
C GLY A 217 -6.31 -8.38 -17.77
N LEU A 218 -5.87 -7.74 -16.67
CA LEU A 218 -5.37 -6.37 -16.71
C LEU A 218 -4.04 -6.32 -17.49
N PRO A 219 -3.92 -5.53 -18.59
CA PRO A 219 -2.70 -5.47 -19.40
C PRO A 219 -1.47 -5.04 -18.60
N ALA A 220 -1.64 -4.18 -17.59
CA ALA A 220 -0.54 -3.74 -16.74
C ALA A 220 0.03 -4.88 -15.86
N ILE A 221 -0.82 -5.81 -15.41
CA ILE A 221 -0.37 -6.98 -14.64
C ILE A 221 0.35 -7.97 -15.56
N SER A 222 -0.28 -8.33 -16.68
CA SER A 222 0.28 -9.32 -17.63
C SER A 222 1.55 -8.83 -18.33
N ALA A 223 1.63 -7.57 -18.78
CA ALA A 223 2.80 -7.04 -19.47
C ALA A 223 4.05 -6.94 -18.58
N ASN A 224 3.86 -6.85 -17.25
CA ASN A 224 4.95 -6.81 -16.27
C ASN A 224 5.20 -8.18 -15.62
N ASN A 225 4.42 -9.21 -15.96
CA ASN A 225 4.42 -10.51 -15.29
C ASN A 225 4.31 -10.35 -13.75
N LEU A 226 3.46 -9.42 -13.32
CA LEU A 226 3.39 -8.92 -11.95
C LEU A 226 2.64 -9.94 -11.07
N PRO A 227 3.25 -10.49 -10.01
CA PRO A 227 2.58 -11.42 -9.11
C PRO A 227 1.44 -10.75 -8.34
N VAL A 228 0.32 -11.47 -8.17
CA VAL A 228 -0.82 -11.02 -7.34
C VAL A 228 -1.17 -12.13 -6.36
N PHE A 229 -1.18 -11.81 -5.08
CA PHE A 229 -1.45 -12.75 -3.99
C PHE A 229 -2.77 -12.42 -3.32
N TYR A 230 -3.71 -13.35 -3.41
CA TYR A 230 -5.06 -13.23 -2.86
C TYR A 230 -5.15 -13.83 -1.45
N ALA A 231 -5.86 -13.17 -0.53
CA ALA A 231 -6.35 -13.75 0.73
C ALA A 231 -7.88 -13.79 0.73
N PHE A 232 -8.47 -14.87 1.26
CA PHE A 232 -9.90 -15.10 1.24
C PHE A 232 -10.65 -14.28 2.29
N GLY A 233 -11.68 -13.55 1.85
CA GLY A 233 -12.58 -12.76 2.69
C GLY A 233 -13.91 -13.43 2.97
N ASN A 234 -14.65 -12.91 3.95
CA ASN A 234 -15.90 -13.55 4.41
C ASN A 234 -17.00 -13.52 3.35
N ASN A 235 -17.04 -12.50 2.48
CA ASN A 235 -18.04 -12.41 1.43
C ASN A 235 -17.70 -13.23 0.19
N ASP A 236 -16.53 -13.87 0.15
CA ASP A 236 -16.00 -14.57 -1.02
C ASP A 236 -16.49 -16.02 -1.16
N SER A 237 -17.05 -16.60 -0.10
CA SER A 237 -17.59 -17.96 -0.11
C SER A 237 -18.79 -18.08 -1.04
N LEU A 238 -18.81 -19.10 -1.90
CA LEU A 238 -19.90 -19.36 -2.84
C LEU A 238 -21.17 -19.93 -2.18
N VAL A 239 -21.13 -20.24 -0.88
CA VAL A 239 -22.19 -20.98 -0.18
C VAL A 239 -22.96 -20.10 0.83
N SER A 240 -22.25 -19.26 1.56
CA SER A 240 -22.82 -18.31 2.52
C SER A 240 -21.85 -17.15 2.78
N ASP A 241 -22.38 -16.05 3.31
CA ASP A 241 -21.53 -15.05 3.96
C ASP A 241 -20.84 -15.66 5.19
N TYR A 242 -19.55 -15.39 5.39
CA TYR A 242 -18.69 -16.07 6.37
C TYR A 242 -18.67 -17.61 6.23
N GLY A 243 -18.94 -18.12 5.03
CA GLY A 243 -18.97 -19.55 4.75
C GLY A 243 -17.58 -20.17 4.52
N GLU A 244 -17.58 -21.48 4.32
CA GLU A 244 -16.36 -22.22 3.97
C GLU A 244 -15.81 -21.84 2.59
N PHE A 245 -14.49 -21.95 2.43
CA PHE A 245 -13.80 -21.61 1.19
C PHE A 245 -14.21 -22.50 0.00
N PHE A 246 -14.42 -23.79 0.24
CA PHE A 246 -14.64 -24.79 -0.80
C PHE A 246 -16.07 -25.33 -0.77
N ASP A 247 -16.84 -25.07 -1.83
CA ASP A 247 -18.18 -25.65 -2.01
C ASP A 247 -18.06 -27.13 -2.37
N ALA A 248 -18.06 -27.98 -1.35
CA ALA A 248 -17.97 -29.43 -1.51
C ALA A 248 -19.15 -30.03 -2.28
N ALA A 249 -20.32 -29.40 -2.26
CA ALA A 249 -21.51 -29.90 -2.96
C ALA A 249 -21.38 -29.76 -4.48
N ASN A 250 -20.74 -28.69 -4.94
CA ASN A 250 -20.49 -28.44 -6.38
C ASN A 250 -19.02 -28.68 -6.78
N ASN A 251 -18.18 -29.12 -5.84
CA ASN A 251 -16.75 -29.40 -6.02
C ASN A 251 -16.00 -28.23 -6.68
N ARG A 252 -16.16 -27.02 -6.13
CA ARG A 252 -15.55 -25.79 -6.64
C ARG A 252 -15.30 -24.79 -5.53
N ASN A 253 -14.41 -23.85 -5.78
CA ASN A 253 -14.27 -22.60 -5.02
C ASN A 253 -14.51 -21.40 -5.96
N LEU A 254 -14.38 -20.18 -5.46
CA LEU A 254 -14.57 -18.96 -6.24
C LEU A 254 -13.63 -18.81 -7.45
N PHE A 255 -12.43 -19.38 -7.41
CA PHE A 255 -11.42 -19.23 -8.46
C PHE A 255 -11.79 -19.95 -9.76
N TYR A 256 -12.74 -20.88 -9.73
CA TYR A 256 -13.33 -21.49 -10.93
C TYR A 256 -14.17 -20.50 -11.75
N LEU A 257 -14.50 -19.34 -11.19
CA LEU A 257 -15.22 -18.28 -11.90
C LEU A 257 -14.29 -17.47 -12.82
N ASP A 258 -12.97 -17.51 -12.60
CA ASP A 258 -11.99 -17.02 -13.56
C ASP A 258 -11.54 -18.17 -14.48
N PRO A 259 -11.79 -18.10 -15.81
CA PRO A 259 -11.42 -19.15 -16.76
C PRO A 259 -9.92 -19.49 -16.76
N THR A 260 -9.05 -18.59 -16.30
CA THR A 260 -7.61 -18.83 -16.23
C THR A 260 -7.22 -19.81 -15.12
N HIS A 261 -8.05 -19.95 -14.06
CA HIS A 261 -7.77 -20.78 -12.88
C HIS A 261 -6.40 -20.50 -12.21
N ASN A 262 -5.83 -19.32 -12.42
CA ASN A 262 -4.49 -18.96 -11.94
C ASN A 262 -4.49 -18.39 -10.51
N TRP A 263 -5.65 -18.26 -9.88
CA TRP A 263 -5.79 -17.83 -8.48
C TRP A 263 -5.58 -19.01 -7.52
N PRO A 264 -5.18 -18.76 -6.24
CA PRO A 264 -5.06 -17.45 -5.57
C PRO A 264 -3.78 -16.65 -5.87
N ALA A 265 -2.84 -17.18 -6.65
CA ALA A 265 -1.53 -16.57 -6.88
C ALA A 265 -1.22 -16.39 -8.38
N LEU A 266 -1.60 -15.24 -8.95
CA LEU A 266 -1.37 -14.94 -10.36
C LEU A 266 0.12 -14.74 -10.66
N ASN A 267 0.53 -15.10 -11.88
CA ASN A 267 1.89 -14.93 -12.38
C ASN A 267 2.95 -15.50 -11.42
N THR A 268 2.74 -16.74 -11.00
CA THR A 268 3.68 -17.49 -10.17
C THR A 268 4.04 -18.83 -10.81
N ASN A 269 5.22 -19.33 -10.50
CA ASN A 269 5.57 -20.72 -10.79
C ASN A 269 5.06 -21.62 -9.66
N PRO A 270 4.44 -22.76 -9.96
CA PRO A 270 4.03 -23.70 -8.92
C PRO A 270 5.22 -24.36 -8.24
N ASP A 271 6.41 -24.39 -8.85
CA ASP A 271 7.65 -24.84 -8.20
C ASP A 271 8.75 -23.80 -8.37
N CYS A 272 9.29 -23.34 -7.24
CA CYS A 272 10.40 -22.42 -7.13
C CYS A 272 11.68 -22.93 -7.80
N SER A 273 11.82 -24.25 -7.98
CA SER A 273 12.96 -24.84 -8.70
C SER A 273 12.97 -24.48 -10.20
N VAL A 274 11.80 -24.15 -10.77
CA VAL A 274 11.65 -23.78 -12.19
C VAL A 274 12.34 -22.44 -12.48
N SER A 275 12.18 -21.47 -11.59
CA SER A 275 12.87 -20.18 -11.66
C SER A 275 12.97 -19.59 -10.26
N PRO A 276 14.13 -19.71 -9.59
CA PRO A 276 14.29 -19.26 -8.21
C PRO A 276 14.36 -17.73 -8.08
N THR A 277 14.41 -17.00 -9.19
CA THR A 277 14.39 -15.54 -9.24
C THR A 277 13.02 -14.96 -9.62
N PHE A 278 12.02 -15.80 -9.79
CA PHE A 278 10.65 -15.39 -10.13
C PHE A 278 9.68 -15.90 -9.06
N ALA A 279 8.54 -15.23 -8.91
CA ALA A 279 7.57 -15.57 -7.89
C ALA A 279 7.10 -17.02 -8.01
N CYS A 280 6.91 -17.67 -6.86
CA CYS A 280 6.54 -19.08 -6.80
C CYS A 280 5.81 -19.42 -5.50
N THR A 281 5.04 -20.52 -5.50
CA THR A 281 4.21 -20.92 -4.35
C THR A 281 4.71 -22.15 -3.61
N TYR A 282 5.56 -22.98 -4.20
CA TYR A 282 6.08 -24.17 -3.54
C TYR A 282 7.55 -24.42 -3.87
N THR A 283 8.32 -24.98 -2.94
CA THR A 283 9.75 -25.30 -3.14
C THR A 283 10.05 -26.77 -2.89
N THR A 284 10.62 -27.45 -3.89
CA THR A 284 11.06 -28.85 -3.79
C THR A 284 12.44 -29.02 -3.15
N THR A 285 13.20 -27.95 -2.96
CA THR A 285 14.61 -28.00 -2.54
C THR A 285 14.80 -28.02 -1.01
N LEU A 286 13.73 -27.70 -0.26
CA LEU A 286 13.66 -27.77 1.20
C LEU A 286 12.25 -28.28 1.59
N PRO A 287 11.96 -29.58 1.44
CA PRO A 287 10.60 -30.08 1.57
C PRO A 287 10.13 -29.97 3.03
N MET A 288 9.03 -29.24 3.24
CA MET A 288 8.15 -29.52 4.37
C MET A 288 7.62 -30.97 4.24
N PRO A 289 7.29 -31.65 5.35
CA PRO A 289 6.65 -32.97 5.28
C PRO A 289 5.44 -32.96 4.32
N PRO A 290 5.13 -34.04 3.58
CA PRO A 290 4.10 -34.05 2.53
C PRO A 290 2.69 -33.63 2.99
N GLU A 291 2.35 -33.84 4.26
CA GLU A 291 1.12 -33.34 4.91
C GLU A 291 1.08 -31.81 5.11
N HIS A 292 2.18 -31.13 4.84
CA HIS A 292 2.37 -29.68 4.90
C HIS A 292 2.81 -29.10 3.54
N ALA A 293 2.73 -29.88 2.45
CA ALA A 293 3.15 -29.43 1.12
C ALA A 293 2.17 -28.39 0.54
N GLU A 294 2.74 -27.26 0.12
CA GLU A 294 2.10 -25.96 -0.17
C GLU A 294 1.82 -25.75 -1.67
N ASP A 295 1.38 -26.79 -2.39
CA ASP A 295 1.10 -26.60 -3.82
C ASP A 295 -0.20 -25.80 -4.05
N MET A 296 -0.39 -25.36 -5.29
CA MET A 296 -1.61 -24.65 -5.69
C MET A 296 -2.89 -25.47 -5.44
N ALA A 297 -2.81 -26.81 -5.40
CA ALA A 297 -3.97 -27.65 -5.13
C ALA A 297 -4.38 -27.55 -3.65
N HIS A 298 -3.41 -27.49 -2.73
CA HIS A 298 -3.68 -27.18 -1.32
C HIS A 298 -4.36 -25.80 -1.20
N ALA A 299 -3.77 -24.77 -1.81
CA ALA A 299 -4.32 -23.41 -1.80
C ALA A 299 -5.76 -23.35 -2.33
N GLN A 300 -6.04 -24.06 -3.43
CA GLN A 300 -7.36 -24.19 -4.05
C GLN A 300 -8.32 -25.13 -3.30
N SER A 301 -7.87 -25.83 -2.26
CA SER A 301 -8.74 -26.66 -1.41
C SER A 301 -9.02 -26.03 -0.05
N GLN A 302 -8.07 -25.28 0.51
CA GLN A 302 -8.14 -24.77 1.89
C GLN A 302 -8.32 -23.24 1.99
N GLY A 303 -7.93 -22.49 0.96
CA GLY A 303 -8.01 -21.02 0.98
C GLY A 303 -6.84 -20.31 1.65
N TYR A 304 -5.85 -21.05 2.17
CA TYR A 304 -4.58 -20.52 2.70
C TYR A 304 -3.37 -21.17 2.01
N TYR A 305 -2.26 -20.44 1.94
CA TYR A 305 -1.03 -20.88 1.27
C TYR A 305 0.16 -19.99 1.62
N SER A 306 1.36 -20.41 1.21
CA SER A 306 2.57 -19.60 1.29
C SER A 306 3.15 -19.35 -0.11
N ALA A 307 3.94 -18.30 -0.25
CA ALA A 307 4.61 -17.95 -1.51
C ALA A 307 5.92 -17.20 -1.28
N TYR A 308 6.73 -17.14 -2.33
CA TYR A 308 7.92 -16.30 -2.43
C TYR A 308 7.68 -15.22 -3.48
N PRO A 309 7.20 -14.02 -3.11
CA PRO A 309 6.85 -12.96 -4.06
C PRO A 309 8.00 -12.50 -4.97
N LEU A 310 9.23 -12.64 -4.49
CA LEU A 310 10.45 -12.22 -5.19
C LEU A 310 11.29 -13.41 -5.69
N GLY A 311 10.70 -14.61 -5.65
CA GLY A 311 11.38 -15.88 -5.89
C GLY A 311 12.21 -16.38 -4.69
N SER A 312 12.45 -17.69 -4.67
CA SER A 312 13.10 -18.40 -3.56
C SER A 312 14.57 -18.03 -3.29
N ASN A 313 15.25 -17.33 -4.20
CA ASN A 313 16.59 -16.79 -3.95
C ASN A 313 16.59 -15.59 -3.00
N VAL A 314 15.43 -14.95 -2.83
CA VAL A 314 15.25 -13.88 -1.85
C VAL A 314 14.60 -14.50 -0.62
N PRO A 315 15.22 -14.41 0.58
CA PRO A 315 14.70 -15.03 1.81
C PRO A 315 13.52 -14.21 2.35
N PHE A 316 12.43 -14.17 1.60
CA PHE A 316 11.21 -13.43 1.87
C PHE A 316 10.00 -14.27 1.47
N ARG A 317 9.18 -14.58 2.46
CA ARG A 317 7.96 -15.38 2.34
C ARG A 317 6.75 -14.51 2.62
N LEU A 318 5.70 -14.73 1.84
CA LEU A 318 4.36 -14.25 2.10
C LEU A 318 3.50 -15.45 2.52
N ILE A 319 2.78 -15.33 3.62
CA ILE A 319 1.85 -16.34 4.14
C ILE A 319 0.45 -15.74 4.04
N SER A 320 -0.44 -16.37 3.28
CA SER A 320 -1.84 -15.97 3.17
C SER A 320 -2.70 -16.89 4.02
N LEU A 321 -3.42 -16.31 4.98
CA LEU A 321 -4.35 -17.04 5.85
C LEU A 321 -5.78 -17.00 5.31
N ASN A 322 -6.54 -18.04 5.61
CA ASN A 322 -7.99 -18.06 5.55
C ASN A 322 -8.55 -17.66 6.91
N SER A 323 -8.46 -16.36 7.21
CA SER A 323 -8.90 -15.82 8.50
C SER A 323 -10.41 -15.96 8.77
N VAL A 324 -11.21 -16.29 7.74
CA VAL A 324 -12.66 -16.51 7.87
C VAL A 324 -12.97 -17.67 8.83
N ILE A 325 -12.12 -18.71 8.83
CA ILE A 325 -12.24 -19.87 9.73
C ILE A 325 -12.18 -19.44 11.20
N PHE A 326 -11.39 -18.41 11.53
CA PHE A 326 -11.25 -17.94 12.90
C PHE A 326 -12.40 -17.02 13.34
N SER A 327 -13.24 -16.55 12.42
CA SER A 327 -14.31 -15.60 12.72
C SER A 327 -15.31 -16.13 13.74
N ARG A 328 -15.79 -15.26 14.63
CA ARG A 328 -16.95 -15.57 15.50
C ARG A 328 -18.23 -15.89 14.69
N ASP A 329 -18.31 -15.37 13.47
CA ASP A 329 -19.48 -15.44 12.59
C ASP A 329 -19.32 -16.53 11.52
N TYR A 330 -18.31 -17.41 11.63
CA TYR A 330 -18.07 -18.51 10.69
C TYR A 330 -19.26 -19.47 10.62
N LEU A 331 -19.75 -19.73 9.40
CA LEU A 331 -20.91 -20.58 9.11
C LEU A 331 -20.51 -21.79 8.23
N PRO A 332 -19.99 -22.88 8.81
CA PRO A 332 -19.69 -24.10 8.04
C PRO A 332 -20.97 -24.80 7.55
N LEU A 333 -20.94 -25.47 6.39
CA LEU A 333 -22.08 -26.26 5.87
C LEU A 333 -22.47 -27.42 6.80
N GLN A 334 -21.53 -27.93 7.60
CA GLN A 334 -21.79 -28.89 8.67
C GLN A 334 -22.03 -28.16 9.99
N ALA A 335 -23.02 -28.61 10.78
CA ALA A 335 -23.41 -27.90 12.00
C ALA A 335 -22.22 -27.67 12.97
N PRO A 336 -21.97 -26.42 13.40
CA PRO A 336 -20.92 -26.08 14.37
C PRO A 336 -21.16 -26.75 15.74
N PRO A 337 -20.15 -26.86 16.63
CA PRO A 337 -18.83 -26.20 16.59
C PRO A 337 -17.67 -27.08 16.07
N THR A 338 -17.89 -28.37 15.87
CA THR A 338 -16.81 -29.34 15.57
C THR A 338 -16.02 -29.03 14.27
N PRO A 339 -16.64 -28.57 13.16
CA PRO A 339 -15.91 -28.25 11.93
C PRO A 339 -14.97 -27.04 12.09
N GLN A 340 -15.45 -25.93 12.65
CA GLN A 340 -14.65 -24.71 12.85
C GLN A 340 -13.40 -24.98 13.67
N LEU A 341 -13.53 -25.66 14.81
CA LEU A 341 -12.39 -25.92 15.69
C LEU A 341 -11.33 -26.80 14.99
N ALA A 342 -11.76 -27.83 14.26
CA ALA A 342 -10.83 -28.72 13.55
C ALA A 342 -10.09 -28.01 12.41
N GLU A 343 -10.79 -27.17 11.64
CA GLU A 343 -10.20 -26.35 10.57
C GLU A 343 -9.23 -25.31 11.16
N ALA A 344 -9.66 -24.59 12.19
CA ALA A 344 -8.82 -23.60 12.89
C ALA A 344 -7.56 -24.24 13.49
N GLN A 345 -7.68 -25.43 14.06
CA GLN A 345 -6.53 -26.19 14.58
C GLN A 345 -5.54 -26.54 13.46
N THR A 346 -6.06 -27.01 12.32
CA THR A 346 -5.23 -27.40 11.18
C THR A 346 -4.46 -26.21 10.62
N GLU A 347 -5.13 -25.07 10.41
CA GLU A 347 -4.47 -23.88 9.88
C GLU A 347 -3.51 -23.24 10.90
N MET A 348 -3.83 -23.23 12.19
CA MET A 348 -2.92 -22.71 13.23
C MET A 348 -1.64 -23.55 13.37
N ASP A 349 -1.77 -24.88 13.31
CA ASP A 349 -0.61 -25.78 13.29
C ASP A 349 0.22 -25.60 12.02
N TRP A 350 -0.44 -25.42 10.87
CA TRP A 350 0.23 -25.09 9.61
C TRP A 350 0.99 -23.77 9.69
N LEU A 351 0.38 -22.69 10.19
CA LEU A 351 1.02 -21.39 10.37
C LEU A 351 2.24 -21.49 11.29
N SER A 352 2.12 -22.20 12.41
CA SER A 352 3.23 -22.45 13.33
C SER A 352 4.42 -23.12 12.62
N ASN A 353 4.14 -24.12 11.78
CA ASN A 353 5.16 -24.82 10.99
C ASN A 353 5.79 -23.92 9.92
N GLN A 354 5.01 -23.08 9.23
CA GLN A 354 5.52 -22.11 8.26
C GLN A 354 6.48 -21.10 8.91
N LEU A 355 6.11 -20.58 10.08
CA LEU A 355 6.94 -19.63 10.80
C LEU A 355 8.22 -20.27 11.36
N ALA A 356 8.13 -21.50 11.87
CA ALA A 356 9.28 -22.29 12.30
C ALA A 356 10.26 -22.51 11.14
N PHE A 357 9.73 -22.88 9.97
CA PHE A 357 10.53 -23.08 8.76
C PHE A 357 11.19 -21.77 8.31
N ALA A 358 10.44 -20.68 8.26
CA ALA A 358 10.95 -19.37 7.87
C ALA A 358 12.09 -18.91 8.80
N GLU A 359 11.91 -19.06 10.11
CA GLU A 359 12.96 -18.75 11.10
C GLU A 359 14.21 -19.60 10.89
N ALA A 360 14.06 -20.92 10.73
CA ALA A 360 15.18 -21.84 10.51
C ALA A 360 15.98 -21.48 9.23
N ASN A 361 15.30 -20.95 8.21
CA ASN A 361 15.88 -20.54 6.94
C ASN A 361 16.26 -19.05 6.88
N LYS A 362 16.09 -18.30 7.98
CA LYS A 362 16.38 -16.86 8.09
C LYS A 362 15.60 -16.02 7.07
N GLU A 363 14.38 -16.46 6.77
CA GLU A 363 13.44 -15.72 5.93
C GLU A 363 12.83 -14.55 6.70
N SER A 364 12.41 -13.53 5.97
CA SER A 364 11.49 -12.51 6.50
C SER A 364 10.07 -12.84 6.05
N VAL A 365 9.08 -12.61 6.92
CA VAL A 365 7.69 -13.02 6.66
C VAL A 365 6.75 -11.81 6.65
N TYR A 366 5.92 -11.72 5.62
CA TYR A 366 4.63 -11.03 5.69
C TYR A 366 3.51 -12.04 5.85
N ILE A 367 2.55 -11.73 6.71
CA ILE A 367 1.29 -12.45 6.81
C ILE A 367 0.21 -11.56 6.20
N ILE A 368 -0.55 -12.09 5.25
CA ILE A 368 -1.74 -11.43 4.71
C ILE A 368 -2.98 -12.20 5.15
N MET A 369 -4.04 -11.49 5.49
CA MET A 369 -5.32 -12.08 5.83
C MET A 369 -6.45 -11.08 5.54
N HIS A 370 -7.69 -11.53 5.60
CA HIS A 370 -8.83 -10.64 5.46
C HIS A 370 -9.26 -10.07 6.82
N ILE A 371 -9.79 -10.93 7.71
CA ILE A 371 -10.34 -10.56 9.02
C ILE A 371 -9.20 -10.41 10.04
N PRO A 372 -8.90 -9.20 10.54
CA PRO A 372 -7.85 -9.00 11.53
C PRO A 372 -8.18 -9.66 12.87
N VAL A 373 -7.17 -9.80 13.71
CA VAL A 373 -7.37 -10.13 15.13
C VAL A 373 -7.86 -8.91 15.92
N GLY A 374 -8.67 -9.14 16.96
CA GLY A 374 -9.13 -8.12 17.88
C GLY A 374 -10.53 -7.60 17.56
N MET A 375 -10.88 -6.46 18.15
CA MET A 375 -12.25 -5.94 18.10
C MET A 375 -12.57 -5.28 16.76
N ASP A 376 -13.83 -5.40 16.33
CA ASP A 376 -14.42 -4.58 15.28
C ASP A 376 -15.07 -3.34 15.92
N ALA A 377 -14.66 -2.16 15.46
CA ALA A 377 -15.24 -0.90 15.93
C ALA A 377 -16.47 -0.48 15.14
N PHE A 378 -16.69 -0.92 13.89
CA PHE A 378 -17.68 -0.29 13.02
C PHE A 378 -19.12 -0.66 13.42
N TYR A 379 -19.40 -1.94 13.69
CA TYR A 379 -20.80 -2.42 13.68
C TYR A 379 -21.56 -2.42 15.01
N ASN A 380 -20.95 -2.26 16.19
CA ASN A 380 -21.67 -2.48 17.45
C ASN A 380 -21.19 -1.64 18.65
N SER A 381 -22.14 -1.31 19.53
CA SER A 381 -21.88 -0.74 20.87
C SER A 381 -21.06 -1.65 21.79
N ASP A 382 -20.99 -2.95 21.48
CA ASP A 382 -20.48 -3.98 22.38
C ASP A 382 -19.05 -4.46 22.02
N HIS A 383 -18.44 -3.90 20.96
CA HIS A 383 -17.02 -4.07 20.61
C HIS A 383 -16.55 -5.54 20.60
N HIS A 384 -17.28 -6.39 19.90
CA HIS A 384 -16.98 -7.81 19.90
C HIS A 384 -15.69 -8.12 19.12
N ASP A 385 -14.92 -9.08 19.63
CA ASP A 385 -13.78 -9.66 18.92
C ASP A 385 -14.25 -10.28 17.60
N MET A 386 -13.57 -9.97 16.50
CA MET A 386 -13.87 -10.53 15.19
C MET A 386 -13.61 -12.03 15.15
N TRP A 387 -12.64 -12.50 15.93
CA TRP A 387 -12.33 -13.92 16.03
C TRP A 387 -13.14 -14.57 17.15
N ASN A 388 -13.42 -15.87 16.99
CA ASN A 388 -14.20 -16.63 17.94
C ASN A 388 -13.48 -16.73 19.30
N THR A 389 -14.10 -16.19 20.35
CA THR A 389 -13.56 -16.16 21.71
C THR A 389 -14.10 -17.26 22.61
N THR A 390 -14.81 -18.23 22.05
CA THR A 390 -15.44 -19.33 22.79
C THR A 390 -14.77 -20.68 22.54
N LEU A 391 -14.06 -20.83 21.42
CA LEU A 391 -13.39 -22.07 21.02
C LEU A 391 -11.91 -22.06 21.40
N HIS A 392 -11.46 -23.18 21.98
CA HIS A 392 -10.09 -23.37 22.41
C HIS A 392 -9.42 -24.45 21.58
N LEU A 393 -8.23 -24.17 21.07
CA LEU A 393 -7.36 -25.12 20.39
C LEU A 393 -6.89 -26.23 21.36
N ASN A 394 -6.27 -27.27 20.82
CA ASN A 394 -5.74 -28.41 21.58
C ASN A 394 -4.71 -28.01 22.66
N ASN A 395 -4.03 -26.88 22.47
CA ASN A 395 -3.09 -26.32 23.45
C ASN A 395 -3.79 -25.51 24.56
N GLY A 396 -5.12 -25.40 24.53
CA GLY A 396 -5.93 -24.68 25.51
C GLY A 396 -6.01 -23.16 25.28
N LEU A 397 -5.49 -22.63 24.17
CA LEU A 397 -5.57 -21.20 23.85
C LEU A 397 -6.77 -20.91 22.95
N LEU A 398 -7.36 -19.72 23.11
CA LEU A 398 -8.27 -19.13 22.14
C LEU A 398 -7.55 -18.83 20.83
N PHE A 399 -8.27 -18.70 19.71
CA PHE A 399 -7.67 -18.47 18.40
C PHE A 399 -6.77 -17.22 18.37
N ARG A 400 -7.26 -16.09 18.91
CA ARG A 400 -6.49 -14.85 19.05
C ARG A 400 -5.24 -15.05 19.89
N ASP A 401 -5.34 -15.74 21.02
CA ASP A 401 -4.23 -15.93 21.94
C ASP A 401 -3.16 -16.84 21.35
N ALA A 402 -3.56 -17.87 20.61
CA ALA A 402 -2.64 -18.73 19.87
C ALA A 402 -1.92 -17.95 18.76
N PHE A 403 -2.63 -17.11 18.00
CA PHE A 403 -2.02 -16.27 16.98
C PHE A 403 -1.03 -15.27 17.59
N LEU A 404 -1.41 -14.57 18.65
CA LEU A 404 -0.52 -13.64 19.35
C LEU A 404 0.71 -14.35 19.94
N ALA A 405 0.56 -15.57 20.47
CA ALA A 405 1.69 -16.37 20.93
C ALA A 405 2.68 -16.69 19.79
N LEU A 406 2.19 -16.99 18.58
CA LEU A 406 3.04 -17.16 17.39
C LEU A 406 3.71 -15.84 16.97
N MET A 407 2.98 -14.71 17.01
CA MET A 407 3.57 -13.40 16.73
C MET A 407 4.73 -13.10 17.68
N THR A 408 4.55 -13.38 18.97
CA THR A 408 5.59 -13.22 20.00
C THR A 408 6.76 -14.16 19.78
N GLN A 409 6.50 -15.44 19.51
CA GLN A 409 7.54 -16.44 19.29
C GLN A 409 8.42 -16.10 18.09
N TYR A 410 7.82 -15.62 16.99
CA TYR A 410 8.52 -15.40 15.72
C TYR A 410 8.68 -13.91 15.35
N LYS A 411 8.60 -12.99 16.32
CA LYS A 411 8.67 -11.53 16.10
C LYS A 411 9.91 -11.01 15.37
N SER A 412 11.03 -11.74 15.39
CA SER A 412 12.24 -11.37 14.64
C SER A 412 12.17 -11.76 13.16
N THR A 413 11.31 -12.71 12.81
CA THR A 413 11.09 -13.27 11.48
C THR A 413 9.95 -12.52 10.77
N ILE A 414 8.87 -12.24 11.50
CA ILE A 414 7.70 -11.50 11.01
C ILE A 414 8.06 -10.01 10.88
N ARG A 415 7.68 -9.41 9.75
CA ARG A 415 7.97 -8.01 9.43
C ARG A 415 6.74 -7.14 9.39
N ALA A 416 5.60 -7.71 8.99
CA ALA A 416 4.31 -7.06 9.02
C ALA A 416 3.21 -8.12 8.92
N VAL A 417 2.05 -7.76 9.45
CA VAL A 417 0.77 -8.36 9.08
C VAL A 417 0.03 -7.31 8.23
N VAL A 418 -0.68 -7.76 7.21
CA VAL A 418 -1.51 -6.90 6.35
C VAL A 418 -2.91 -7.49 6.33
N SER A 419 -3.86 -6.80 6.96
CA SER A 419 -5.26 -7.20 7.08
C SER A 419 -6.20 -6.25 6.35
N ALA A 420 -7.50 -6.54 6.33
CA ALA A 420 -8.51 -5.64 5.80
C ALA A 420 -9.85 -5.79 6.55
N HIS A 421 -10.96 -6.04 5.85
CA HIS A 421 -12.29 -6.35 6.39
C HIS A 421 -13.05 -5.15 6.97
N THR A 422 -12.39 -4.28 7.73
CA THR A 422 -13.07 -3.14 8.36
C THR A 422 -13.36 -1.99 7.41
N HIS A 423 -12.76 -2.03 6.20
CA HIS A 423 -12.78 -1.01 5.13
C HIS A 423 -12.02 0.29 5.44
N GLU A 424 -11.50 0.44 6.65
CA GLU A 424 -10.89 1.67 7.15
C GLU A 424 -9.35 1.61 7.05
N ASP A 425 -8.67 2.77 7.05
CA ASP A 425 -7.20 2.83 7.13
C ASP A 425 -6.77 2.60 8.59
N GLU A 426 -6.72 1.33 8.99
CA GLU A 426 -6.43 0.91 10.36
C GLU A 426 -4.96 0.57 10.61
N LEU A 427 -4.57 0.59 11.88
CA LEU A 427 -3.35 -0.05 12.36
C LEU A 427 -3.61 -0.75 13.68
N ARG A 428 -3.06 -1.94 13.85
CA ARG A 428 -3.20 -2.77 15.05
C ARG A 428 -1.82 -3.16 15.58
N ALA A 429 -1.53 -2.70 16.78
CA ALA A 429 -0.34 -3.04 17.54
C ALA A 429 -0.58 -4.32 18.32
N LEU A 430 0.17 -5.37 17.99
CA LEU A 430 0.03 -6.70 18.61
C LEU A 430 1.00 -6.82 19.79
N TYR A 431 0.47 -7.23 20.95
CA TYR A 431 1.19 -7.34 22.21
C TYR A 431 1.24 -8.78 22.73
N PRO A 432 2.32 -9.16 23.44
CA PRO A 432 2.46 -10.49 24.03
C PRO A 432 1.55 -10.69 25.25
N ASP A 433 1.18 -9.60 25.93
CA ASP A 433 0.41 -9.62 27.17
C ASP A 433 -0.38 -8.31 27.38
N GLN A 434 -1.24 -8.35 28.40
CA GLN A 434 -2.14 -7.27 28.81
C GLN A 434 -1.46 -6.06 29.45
N ALA A 435 -0.17 -6.14 29.80
CA ALA A 435 0.55 -5.02 30.42
C ALA A 435 0.95 -3.95 29.40
N LEU A 436 0.79 -4.21 28.10
CA LEU A 436 1.01 -3.25 27.00
C LEU A 436 2.40 -2.60 27.03
N MET A 437 3.42 -3.35 27.46
CA MET A 437 4.76 -2.78 27.67
C MET A 437 5.47 -2.49 26.35
N ASN A 438 5.43 -3.44 25.41
CA ASN A 438 6.07 -3.31 24.10
C ASN A 438 5.23 -4.00 23.04
N MET A 439 4.90 -3.27 21.98
CA MET A 439 4.38 -3.86 20.75
C MET A 439 5.44 -4.78 20.14
N GLU A 440 5.04 -5.93 19.62
CA GLU A 440 5.97 -6.91 19.02
C GLU A 440 5.78 -7.09 17.52
N VAL A 441 4.56 -6.94 17.02
CA VAL A 441 4.23 -6.99 15.59
C VAL A 441 3.24 -5.86 15.27
N LEU A 442 3.37 -5.28 14.08
CA LEU A 442 2.42 -4.31 13.54
C LEU A 442 1.59 -4.98 12.44
N ASP A 443 0.28 -4.88 12.59
CA ASP A 443 -0.71 -5.18 11.56
C ASP A 443 -1.23 -3.87 10.95
N VAL A 444 -1.22 -3.78 9.62
CA VAL A 444 -1.67 -2.61 8.86
C VAL A 444 -2.92 -2.98 8.07
N GLY A 445 -3.98 -2.18 8.25
CA GLY A 445 -5.27 -2.36 7.60
C GLY A 445 -5.30 -1.69 6.22
N VAL A 446 -5.70 -2.47 5.22
CA VAL A 446 -5.94 -1.97 3.86
C VAL A 446 -7.36 -1.43 3.79
N PRO A 447 -7.56 -0.15 3.41
CA PRO A 447 -8.89 0.41 3.28
C PRO A 447 -9.62 -0.21 2.08
N GLY A 448 -10.94 -0.23 2.18
CA GLY A 448 -11.80 -0.78 1.14
C GLY A 448 -11.94 0.16 -0.06
N VAL A 449 -12.14 -0.43 -1.23
CA VAL A 449 -12.58 0.31 -2.42
C VAL A 449 -14.07 0.66 -2.29
N THR A 450 -14.87 -0.20 -1.67
CA THR A 450 -16.27 0.11 -1.40
C THR A 450 -16.40 1.31 -0.45
N PRO A 451 -17.33 2.25 -0.71
CA PRO A 451 -17.69 3.31 0.23
C PRO A 451 -18.83 2.91 1.17
N ASN A 452 -19.17 1.61 1.24
CA ASN A 452 -20.28 1.08 2.02
C ASN A 452 -20.19 1.46 3.50
N HIS A 453 -18.98 1.54 4.05
CA HIS A 453 -18.73 1.90 5.45
C HIS A 453 -18.50 3.39 5.65
N PHE A 454 -18.92 4.22 4.70
CA PHE A 454 -18.71 5.67 4.72
C PHE A 454 -17.23 6.09 4.72
N ASN A 455 -16.30 5.19 4.44
CA ASN A 455 -14.94 5.51 4.04
C ASN A 455 -14.92 6.10 2.62
N ASN A 456 -13.87 6.87 2.30
CA ASN A 456 -13.56 7.08 0.88
C ASN A 456 -12.99 5.79 0.27
N PRO A 457 -13.33 5.47 -0.99
CA PRO A 457 -12.68 4.41 -1.75
C PRO A 457 -11.15 4.57 -1.75
N GLY A 458 -10.43 3.54 -1.31
CA GLY A 458 -8.99 3.58 -1.08
C GLY A 458 -8.21 2.47 -1.79
N VAL A 459 -6.97 2.78 -2.16
CA VAL A 459 -5.93 1.79 -2.51
C VAL A 459 -4.60 2.22 -1.88
N GLN A 460 -3.77 1.27 -1.46
CA GLN A 460 -2.52 1.58 -0.78
C GLN A 460 -1.29 1.14 -1.58
N VAL A 461 -0.21 1.91 -1.45
CA VAL A 461 1.13 1.52 -1.89
C VAL A 461 2.05 1.51 -0.68
N TYR A 462 2.60 0.35 -0.39
CA TYR A 462 3.57 0.17 0.69
C TYR A 462 4.99 0.22 0.14
N LEU A 463 5.89 0.88 0.86
CA LEU A 463 7.33 0.81 0.62
C LEU A 463 7.98 0.03 1.75
N TYR A 464 8.96 -0.81 1.44
CA TYR A 464 9.74 -1.56 2.41
C TYR A 464 11.23 -1.44 2.16
N ASP A 465 12.03 -1.54 3.22
CA ASP A 465 13.49 -1.51 3.11
C ASP A 465 14.10 -2.87 2.75
N ASN A 466 15.43 -2.95 2.66
CA ASN A 466 16.14 -4.20 2.35
C ASN A 466 16.02 -5.29 3.43
N THR A 467 15.44 -4.99 4.58
CA THR A 467 15.12 -5.95 5.64
C THR A 467 13.64 -6.33 5.62
N PHE A 468 12.90 -5.90 4.60
CA PHE A 468 11.46 -6.07 4.45
C PHE A 468 10.65 -5.40 5.56
N GLN A 469 11.19 -4.41 6.26
CA GLN A 469 10.39 -3.61 7.18
C GLN A 469 9.60 -2.58 6.40
N LEU A 470 8.31 -2.44 6.70
CA LEU A 470 7.48 -1.39 6.11
C LEU A 470 8.02 -0.03 6.54
N THR A 471 8.19 0.87 5.58
CA THR A 471 8.72 2.22 5.79
C THR A 471 7.71 3.28 5.46
N GLU A 472 6.80 3.04 4.53
CA GLU A 472 5.78 4.01 4.14
C GLU A 472 4.50 3.27 3.74
N ALA A 473 3.37 3.89 4.05
CA ALA A 473 2.07 3.56 3.47
C ALA A 473 1.53 4.82 2.79
N LYS A 474 1.41 4.79 1.46
CA LYS A 474 0.78 5.84 0.67
C LYS A 474 -0.63 5.42 0.33
N THR A 475 -1.60 6.05 0.97
CA THR A 475 -3.01 5.81 0.67
C THR A 475 -3.46 6.76 -0.42
N TYR A 476 -3.99 6.20 -1.51
CA TYR A 476 -4.65 6.94 -2.58
C TYR A 476 -6.15 6.76 -2.43
N TYR A 477 -6.91 7.83 -2.56
CA TYR A 477 -8.36 7.78 -2.36
C TYR A 477 -9.11 8.69 -3.33
N THR A 478 -10.38 8.37 -3.55
CA THR A 478 -11.34 9.17 -4.33
C THR A 478 -12.67 9.27 -3.56
N THR A 479 -13.71 9.82 -4.17
CA THR A 479 -15.09 9.84 -3.65
C THR A 479 -15.93 8.75 -4.33
N PRO A 480 -17.10 8.35 -3.75
CA PRO A 480 -17.99 7.34 -4.34
C PRO A 480 -18.36 7.62 -5.80
N ASN A 481 -18.64 8.89 -6.12
CA ASN A 481 -18.69 9.38 -7.48
C ASN A 481 -17.31 9.97 -7.84
N PRO A 482 -16.46 9.27 -8.61
CA PRO A 482 -15.05 9.62 -8.72
C PRO A 482 -14.83 10.93 -9.48
N SER A 483 -14.01 11.81 -8.92
CA SER A 483 -13.68 13.13 -9.52
C SER A 483 -12.17 13.41 -9.59
N GLY A 484 -11.34 12.44 -9.22
CA GLY A 484 -9.89 12.57 -9.12
C GLY A 484 -9.35 11.77 -7.93
N TRP A 485 -8.16 11.20 -8.08
CA TRP A 485 -7.43 10.57 -6.97
C TRP A 485 -6.63 11.61 -6.19
N LYS A 486 -6.78 11.58 -4.87
CA LYS A 486 -5.91 12.27 -3.90
C LYS A 486 -5.02 11.23 -3.22
N SER A 487 -4.04 11.70 -2.45
CA SER A 487 -3.18 10.81 -1.67
C SER A 487 -2.66 11.48 -0.41
N TYR A 488 -2.30 10.66 0.59
CA TYR A 488 -1.55 11.07 1.77
C TYR A 488 -0.46 10.05 2.10
N SER A 489 0.48 10.45 2.97
CA SER A 489 1.64 9.65 3.37
C SER A 489 1.57 9.46 4.87
N PHE A 490 1.64 8.19 5.30
CA PHE A 490 1.69 7.83 6.71
C PHE A 490 2.84 8.54 7.41
N GLN A 491 4.05 8.51 6.82
CA GLN A 491 5.20 9.17 7.44
C GLN A 491 4.99 10.66 7.70
N ASN A 492 4.38 11.35 6.74
CA ASN A 492 4.13 12.79 6.86
C ASN A 492 3.05 13.09 7.89
N ASP A 493 1.93 12.36 7.86
CA ASP A 493 0.78 12.61 8.72
C ASP A 493 1.08 12.34 10.19
N TYR A 494 1.83 11.26 10.48
CA TYR A 494 2.21 10.89 11.84
C TYR A 494 3.54 11.51 12.29
N ALA A 495 4.08 12.46 11.50
CA ALA A 495 5.35 13.14 11.75
C ALA A 495 6.49 12.16 12.11
N CYS A 496 6.55 11.05 11.38
CA CYS A 496 7.50 9.98 11.63
C CYS A 496 8.94 10.51 11.51
N LYS A 497 9.84 9.94 12.31
CA LYS A 497 11.26 10.27 12.20
C LYS A 497 11.75 9.85 10.82
N LYS A 498 12.51 10.71 10.14
CA LYS A 498 13.08 10.40 8.82
C LYS A 498 13.78 9.04 8.83
N ASN A 499 13.44 8.19 7.85
CA ASN A 499 13.92 6.82 7.68
C ASN A 499 13.49 5.83 8.78
N SER A 500 12.47 6.13 9.59
CA SER A 500 11.88 5.14 10.49
C SER A 500 11.03 4.13 9.73
N THR A 501 10.89 2.93 10.29
CA THR A 501 9.87 1.98 9.86
C THR A 501 8.49 2.41 10.37
N LEU A 502 7.41 1.89 9.78
CA LEU A 502 6.05 2.09 10.29
C LEU A 502 5.94 1.56 11.72
N PHE A 503 6.50 0.37 12.00
CA PHE A 503 6.61 -0.19 13.35
C PHE A 503 7.21 0.80 14.35
N SER A 504 8.38 1.37 14.01
CA SER A 504 9.06 2.32 14.88
C SER A 504 8.24 3.59 15.05
N CYS A 505 7.61 4.10 13.99
CA CYS A 505 6.79 5.30 14.07
C CYS A 505 5.55 5.10 14.94
N VAL A 506 4.82 3.99 14.77
CA VAL A 506 3.68 3.63 15.62
C VAL A 506 4.10 3.58 17.08
N SER A 507 5.21 2.89 17.37
CA SER A 507 5.75 2.76 18.74
C SER A 507 6.16 4.09 19.37
N THR A 508 6.75 5.02 18.61
CA THR A 508 7.30 6.26 19.18
C THR A 508 6.40 7.48 19.07
N ASN A 509 5.47 7.50 18.11
CA ASN A 509 4.68 8.69 17.78
C ASN A 509 3.18 8.51 18.02
N ILE A 510 2.65 7.28 17.88
CA ILE A 510 1.20 7.03 17.95
C ILE A 510 0.82 6.46 19.31
N LEU A 511 1.39 5.30 19.68
CA LEU A 511 1.06 4.61 20.93
C LEU A 511 1.25 5.47 22.19
N PRO A 512 2.29 6.34 22.31
CA PRO A 512 2.42 7.22 23.47
C PRO A 512 1.34 8.32 23.56
N GLN A 513 0.69 8.67 22.46
CA GLN A 513 -0.37 9.68 22.42
C GLN A 513 -1.75 9.07 22.71
N LEU A 514 -1.90 7.77 22.49
CA LEU A 514 -3.17 7.06 22.57
C LEU A 514 -3.92 7.26 23.91
N PRO A 515 -3.28 7.22 25.10
CA PRO A 515 -3.98 7.49 26.35
C PRO A 515 -4.58 8.89 26.42
N ALA A 516 -3.91 9.90 25.85
CA ALA A 516 -4.46 11.25 25.78
C ALA A 516 -5.62 11.33 24.79
N TRP A 517 -5.52 10.63 23.66
CA TRP A 517 -6.61 10.58 22.67
C TRP A 517 -7.89 9.94 23.22
N LYS A 518 -7.75 8.87 24.02
CA LYS A 518 -8.89 8.16 24.64
C LYS A 518 -9.62 8.96 25.73
N LEU A 519 -9.03 10.04 26.26
CA LEU A 519 -9.71 10.89 27.26
C LEU A 519 -10.71 11.86 26.63
N GLU A 520 -10.62 12.09 25.32
CA GLU A 520 -11.47 13.04 24.62
C GLU A 520 -12.74 12.32 24.12
N PRO A 521 -13.95 12.72 24.58
CA PRO A 521 -15.20 12.07 24.18
C PRO A 521 -15.65 12.46 22.76
N GLN A 522 -14.93 13.35 22.10
CA GLN A 522 -15.21 13.90 20.78
C GLN A 522 -13.95 13.81 19.92
N PRO A 523 -14.08 13.77 18.59
CA PRO A 523 -12.92 13.72 17.72
C PRO A 523 -11.98 14.91 17.94
N ILE A 524 -10.70 14.62 18.04
CA ILE A 524 -9.64 15.58 18.24
C ILE A 524 -9.30 16.22 16.90
N VAL A 525 -9.60 17.51 16.78
CA VAL A 525 -9.30 18.27 15.57
C VAL A 525 -7.80 18.17 15.23
N GLY A 526 -7.51 17.61 14.05
CA GLY A 526 -6.15 17.43 13.57
C GLY A 526 -5.44 16.17 14.07
N ASN A 527 -6.12 15.27 14.78
CA ASN A 527 -5.59 13.94 15.08
C ASN A 527 -5.39 13.16 13.76
N PRO A 528 -4.15 12.75 13.42
CA PRO A 528 -3.86 12.09 12.16
C PRO A 528 -4.59 10.75 12.03
N TYR A 529 -4.79 10.01 13.13
CA TYR A 529 -5.50 8.72 13.09
C TYR A 529 -6.98 8.91 12.76
N GLU A 530 -7.67 9.79 13.47
CA GLU A 530 -9.11 10.04 13.22
C GLU A 530 -9.36 10.64 11.84
N MET A 531 -8.41 11.42 11.30
CA MET A 531 -8.50 11.92 9.93
C MET A 531 -8.30 10.81 8.89
N ASN A 532 -7.35 9.89 9.13
CA ASN A 532 -6.96 8.87 8.17
C ASN A 532 -7.87 7.65 8.19
N TYR A 533 -8.40 7.27 9.35
CA TYR A 533 -9.27 6.11 9.56
C TYR A 533 -10.39 6.02 8.51
N PRO A 534 -11.26 7.03 8.29
CA PRO A 534 -12.29 7.01 7.26
C PRO A 534 -11.78 7.35 5.85
N VAL A 535 -10.50 7.15 5.63
CA VAL A 535 -9.77 7.47 4.39
C VAL A 535 -9.99 8.95 4.00
N ARG A 536 -9.89 9.87 4.96
CA ARG A 536 -10.12 11.31 4.76
C ARG A 536 -11.55 11.69 4.34
N ASN A 537 -12.57 10.86 4.59
CA ASN A 537 -13.95 11.32 4.45
C ASN A 537 -14.29 12.31 5.56
N SER A 538 -14.30 13.61 5.23
CA SER A 538 -14.64 14.67 6.19
C SER A 538 -16.08 14.62 6.71
N GLY A 539 -16.96 13.87 6.03
CA GLY A 539 -18.35 13.64 6.44
C GLY A 539 -18.53 12.40 7.32
N TYR A 540 -17.46 11.67 7.62
CA TYR A 540 -17.54 10.46 8.44
C TYR A 540 -18.00 10.79 9.85
N ASN A 541 -18.96 10.03 10.35
CA ASN A 541 -19.41 10.08 11.72
C ASN A 541 -19.61 8.64 12.21
N PRO A 542 -18.83 8.18 13.19
CA PRO A 542 -18.99 6.82 13.69
C PRO A 542 -20.35 6.60 14.36
N SER A 543 -20.99 7.64 14.91
CA SER A 543 -22.33 7.52 15.50
C SER A 543 -23.42 7.37 14.43
N PRO A 544 -24.42 6.48 14.60
CA PRO A 544 -24.74 5.72 15.81
C PRO A 544 -24.07 4.34 15.91
N PHE A 545 -23.25 3.97 14.93
CA PHE A 545 -22.69 2.62 14.81
C PHE A 545 -21.54 2.36 15.80
N SER A 546 -20.78 3.40 16.13
CA SER A 546 -19.56 3.35 16.95
C SER A 546 -19.25 4.69 17.66
N SER A 547 -18.10 4.74 18.36
CA SER A 547 -17.52 5.95 18.94
C SER A 547 -16.02 6.06 18.61
N TRP A 548 -15.44 7.25 18.71
CA TRP A 548 -13.98 7.38 18.52
C TRP A 548 -13.18 6.63 19.58
N LEU A 549 -13.69 6.53 20.81
CA LEU A 549 -13.06 5.72 21.85
C LEU A 549 -12.98 4.24 21.43
N ALA A 550 -14.07 3.70 20.88
CA ALA A 550 -14.14 2.35 20.31
C ALA A 550 -13.02 2.09 19.30
N ILE A 551 -12.93 2.99 18.33
CA ILE A 551 -11.98 2.96 17.23
C ILE A 551 -10.53 3.04 17.74
N LEU A 552 -10.28 3.88 18.75
CA LEU A 552 -8.96 3.99 19.37
C LEU A 552 -8.60 2.76 20.23
N ASP A 553 -9.60 2.05 20.76
CA ASP A 553 -9.40 0.81 21.52
C ASP A 553 -9.01 -0.37 20.63
N THR A 554 -9.36 -0.38 19.34
CA THR A 554 -8.94 -1.45 18.41
C THR A 554 -7.44 -1.42 18.10
N ILE A 555 -6.77 -0.28 18.26
CA ILE A 555 -5.34 -0.12 17.98
C ILE A 555 -4.48 -1.08 18.82
N GLN A 556 -4.85 -1.39 20.06
CA GLN A 556 -4.04 -2.24 20.94
C GLN A 556 -4.66 -3.64 21.08
N VAL A 557 -4.01 -4.64 20.49
CA VAL A 557 -4.47 -6.03 20.52
C VAL A 557 -3.61 -6.86 21.47
N VAL A 558 -4.27 -7.41 22.49
CA VAL A 558 -3.70 -8.18 23.62
C VAL A 558 -4.35 -9.57 23.76
N PRO A 559 -3.81 -10.55 24.50
CA PRO A 559 -4.51 -11.83 24.73
C PRO A 559 -5.82 -11.69 25.52
N ILE A 560 -6.86 -12.49 25.29
CA ILE A 560 -8.25 -12.27 25.79
C ILE A 560 -8.43 -12.46 27.32
N GLN A 561 -7.59 -13.27 27.97
CA GLN A 561 -7.70 -13.76 29.37
C GLN A 561 -8.78 -14.81 29.65
#